data_AF-A0AAJ8MXM3-F1
#
_entry.id   AF-A0AAJ8MXM3-F1
#
_cell.length_a   1.000
_cell.length_b   1.000
_cell.length_c   1.000
_cell.angle_alpha   90.00
_cell.angle_beta   90.00
_cell.angle_gamma   90.00
#
_symmetry.space_group_name_H-M   'P 1'
#
loop_
_entity.id
_entity.type
_entity.pdbx_description
1 polymer ?
#
loop_
_entity_poly.entity_id
_entity_poly.type
_entity_poly.pdbx_seq_one_letter_code
_entity_poly.pdbx_strand_id
1 'polypeptide(L)'
;MLGLPSVVDYSYGLLDFLLKTRIPLVPTVTETFVRSTFFAQFIPGETAEECLPAMEALRRDNTGSALNYSAEADAITLEGELDIETRRYQEIERALDVQGDFEQRMQAEGWAPGSSAFAVKVSGLIDGNILKRASSALHQTRATAASRIGQEVQDPGFAYEGDGQIISSSATRVSIPDSVLSLLNTGDLEKLQLLWERLDSLAQRAKRNGYTLLLSMKYNRPTTTRNSSVRSNRPVVYGTYQSYLMRQPAFLKAAIEHAEENGYALGLKVVRGGYITKEKAAGEAKGLPGNGAVWASKPLTDASYNGSVETVLETLKTQLVSGKSLPLSVIFGTHNTDSVQTIIQTLESKGLASRSPNGALSLRKDVEGRVNVAQLYEWVRSYASVSGWA
;
A
#
# COMPACT_ATOMS: atom_id res chain seq x y z
N MET A 1 8.36 22.94 17.00
CA MET A 1 7.90 23.73 15.82
C MET A 1 6.61 23.19 15.19
N LEU A 2 6.34 21.89 15.18
CA LEU A 2 5.15 21.27 14.55
C LEU A 2 3.79 21.48 15.29
N GLY A 3 3.72 22.37 16.29
CA GLY A 3 2.54 22.58 17.13
C GLY A 3 1.79 23.90 16.91
N LEU A 4 2.23 24.72 15.94
CA LEU A 4 1.63 26.03 15.63
C LEU A 4 1.03 25.97 14.21
N PRO A 5 -0.30 25.88 14.07
CA PRO A 5 -0.96 25.70 12.77
C PRO A 5 -0.56 26.76 11.73
N SER A 6 -0.46 28.02 12.15
CA SER A 6 -0.03 29.13 11.30
C SER A 6 1.38 28.92 10.73
N VAL A 7 2.32 28.40 11.51
CA VAL A 7 3.69 28.14 11.05
C VAL A 7 3.68 27.02 10.00
N VAL A 8 2.84 25.99 10.16
CA VAL A 8 2.69 24.92 9.18
C VAL A 8 2.08 25.45 7.88
N ASP A 9 1.06 26.29 7.97
CA ASP A 9 0.37 26.85 6.79
C ASP A 9 1.29 27.76 5.95
N TYR A 10 2.15 28.57 6.60
CA TYR A 10 3.13 29.42 5.90
C TYR A 10 4.41 28.69 5.51
N SER A 11 4.70 27.54 6.13
CA SER A 11 5.97 26.82 5.90
C SER A 11 6.15 26.39 4.45
N TYR A 12 5.06 26.01 3.76
CA TYR A 12 5.14 25.59 2.36
C TYR A 12 5.58 26.74 1.45
N GLY A 13 4.95 27.91 1.57
CA GLY A 13 5.29 29.07 0.74
C GLY A 13 6.69 29.59 1.01
N LEU A 14 7.12 29.60 2.28
CA LEU A 14 8.48 29.99 2.65
C LEU A 14 9.51 29.00 2.11
N LEU A 15 9.28 27.70 2.26
CA LEU A 15 10.18 26.67 1.77
C LEU A 15 10.28 26.69 0.24
N ASP A 16 9.15 26.84 -0.46
CA ASP A 16 9.11 26.95 -1.92
C ASP A 16 9.93 28.16 -2.41
N PHE A 17 9.78 29.31 -1.76
CA PHE A 17 10.57 30.49 -2.05
C PHE A 17 12.06 30.26 -1.80
N LEU A 18 12.43 29.69 -0.65
CA LEU A 18 13.83 29.46 -0.28
C LEU A 18 14.54 28.46 -1.21
N LEU A 19 13.81 27.45 -1.71
CA LEU A 19 14.35 26.47 -2.66
C LEU A 19 14.45 26.99 -4.10
N LYS A 20 13.54 27.89 -4.51
CA LYS A 20 13.48 28.41 -5.89
C LYS A 20 14.13 29.79 -6.07
N THR A 21 14.59 30.41 -4.99
CA THR A 21 15.23 31.72 -5.06
C THR A 21 16.50 31.67 -5.90
N ARG A 22 16.77 32.77 -6.62
CA ARG A 22 18.01 32.94 -7.40
C ARG A 22 19.19 33.43 -6.56
N ILE A 23 18.99 33.63 -5.26
CA ILE A 23 20.07 34.05 -4.35
C ILE A 23 21.06 32.87 -4.23
N PRO A 24 22.34 33.06 -4.58
CA PRO A 24 23.34 32.00 -4.49
C PRO A 24 23.41 31.40 -3.09
N LEU A 25 23.68 30.09 -3.01
CA LEU A 25 23.83 29.30 -1.77
C LEU A 25 22.56 29.12 -0.92
N VAL A 26 21.55 29.99 -1.02
CA VAL A 26 20.31 29.89 -0.23
C VAL A 26 19.58 28.57 -0.49
N PRO A 27 19.38 28.09 -1.73
CA PRO A 27 18.77 26.79 -1.97
C PRO A 27 19.57 25.63 -1.35
N THR A 28 20.89 25.63 -1.52
CA THR A 28 21.77 24.57 -1.00
C THR A 28 21.79 24.51 0.52
N VAL A 29 21.87 25.68 1.19
CA VAL A 29 21.82 25.77 2.65
C VAL A 29 20.44 25.36 3.17
N THR A 30 19.37 25.81 2.50
CA THR A 30 18.00 25.43 2.83
C THR A 30 17.80 23.93 2.71
N GLU A 31 18.24 23.33 1.60
CA GLU A 31 18.18 21.89 1.38
C GLU A 31 18.97 21.13 2.46
N THR A 32 20.20 21.57 2.76
CA THR A 32 21.03 20.95 3.80
C THR A 32 20.36 21.03 5.18
N PHE A 33 19.80 22.19 5.52
CA PHE A 33 19.07 22.37 6.78
C PHE A 33 17.84 21.47 6.85
N VAL A 34 17.04 21.44 5.79
CA VAL A 34 15.82 20.62 5.70
C VAL A 34 16.17 19.12 5.75
N ARG A 35 17.24 18.69 5.08
CA ARG A 35 17.77 17.32 5.13
C ARG A 35 18.22 16.92 6.53
N SER A 36 19.04 17.75 7.16
CA SER A 36 19.62 17.49 8.48
C SER A 36 18.65 17.60 9.65
N THR A 37 17.46 18.19 9.45
CA THR A 37 16.48 18.41 10.53
C THR A 37 15.18 17.63 10.29
N PHE A 38 14.35 18.06 9.34
CA PHE A 38 13.01 17.51 9.12
C PHE A 38 13.06 16.14 8.45
N PHE A 39 13.91 15.96 7.44
CA PHE A 39 13.99 14.68 6.75
C PHE A 39 14.67 13.59 7.58
N ALA A 40 15.73 13.92 8.33
CA ALA A 40 16.42 12.95 9.20
C ALA A 40 15.47 12.25 10.19
N GLN A 41 14.36 12.88 10.57
CA GLN A 41 13.34 12.28 11.42
C GLN A 41 12.47 11.24 10.69
N PHE A 42 12.25 11.36 9.38
CA PHE A 42 11.33 10.46 8.65
C PHE A 42 12.04 9.53 7.67
N ILE A 43 13.28 9.84 7.31
CA ILE A 43 14.10 9.13 6.34
C ILE A 43 15.33 8.58 7.07
N PRO A 44 15.37 7.26 7.34
CA PRO A 44 16.50 6.65 8.02
C PRO A 44 17.77 6.56 7.16
N GLY A 45 17.65 6.76 5.84
CA GLY A 45 18.77 6.77 4.88
C GLY A 45 18.32 7.21 3.48
N GLU A 46 19.25 7.74 2.69
CA GLU A 46 18.99 8.14 1.30
C GLU A 46 19.05 6.94 0.33
N THR A 47 19.74 5.87 0.74
CA THR A 47 19.79 4.58 0.03
C THR A 47 19.16 3.46 0.86
N ALA A 48 18.82 2.33 0.21
CA ALA A 48 18.33 1.15 0.90
C ALA A 48 19.34 0.61 1.95
N GLU A 49 20.63 0.68 1.64
CA GLU A 49 21.72 0.27 2.53
C GLU A 49 21.83 1.15 3.77
N GLU A 50 21.71 2.46 3.60
CA GLU A 50 21.73 3.41 4.71
C GLU A 50 20.55 3.21 5.67
N CYS A 51 19.45 2.64 5.19
CA CYS A 51 18.30 2.29 6.03
C CYS A 51 18.55 1.03 6.91
N LEU A 52 19.51 0.17 6.56
CA LEU A 52 19.71 -1.14 7.21
C LEU A 52 19.99 -1.05 8.72
N PRO A 53 20.84 -0.13 9.23
CA PRO A 53 21.07 -0.02 10.67
C PRO A 53 19.79 0.30 11.45
N ALA A 54 18.93 1.18 10.92
CA ALA A 54 17.65 1.51 11.54
C ALA A 54 16.67 0.32 11.50
N MET A 55 16.61 -0.41 10.38
CA MET A 55 15.81 -1.63 10.25
C MET A 55 16.28 -2.71 11.22
N GLU A 56 17.59 -2.86 11.42
CA GLU A 56 18.16 -3.82 12.34
C GLU A 56 17.85 -3.46 13.80
N ALA A 57 17.94 -2.18 14.17
CA ALA A 57 17.54 -1.69 15.48
C ALA A 57 16.05 -1.99 15.75
N LEU A 58 15.17 -1.69 14.79
CA LEU A 58 13.74 -2.05 14.88
C LEU A 58 13.55 -3.56 15.06
N ARG A 59 14.27 -4.39 14.29
CA ARG A 59 14.16 -5.84 14.41
C ARG A 59 14.56 -6.34 15.78
N ARG A 60 15.66 -5.80 16.35
CA ARG A 60 16.11 -6.14 17.72
C ARG A 60 15.10 -5.75 18.79
N ASP A 61 14.29 -4.71 18.53
CA ASP A 61 13.15 -4.30 19.36
C ASP A 61 11.85 -5.06 19.01
N ASN A 62 11.96 -6.20 18.31
CA ASN A 62 10.85 -7.02 17.81
C ASN A 62 9.84 -6.28 16.92
N THR A 63 10.29 -5.25 16.23
CA THR A 63 9.49 -4.47 15.28
C THR A 63 9.89 -4.80 13.86
N GLY A 64 8.91 -5.16 13.03
CA GLY A 64 9.13 -5.33 11.60
C GLY A 64 9.36 -4.00 10.88
N SER A 65 9.98 -4.04 9.71
CA SER A 65 10.31 -2.84 8.94
C SER A 65 9.85 -2.98 7.50
N ALA A 66 9.48 -1.86 6.88
CA ALA A 66 9.17 -1.84 5.47
C ALA A 66 9.89 -0.73 4.72
N LEU A 67 10.78 -1.08 3.79
CA LEU A 67 11.32 -0.11 2.84
C LEU A 67 10.21 0.37 1.92
N ASN A 68 10.19 1.69 1.72
CA ASN A 68 9.21 2.38 0.90
C ASN A 68 9.95 3.30 -0.06
N TYR A 69 10.20 2.82 -1.27
CA TYR A 69 10.81 3.65 -2.31
C TYR A 69 9.82 4.74 -2.75
N SER A 70 10.13 5.98 -2.38
CA SER A 70 9.19 7.11 -2.43
C SER A 70 9.22 7.91 -3.75
N ALA A 71 9.68 7.32 -4.86
CA ALA A 71 9.63 8.01 -6.15
C ALA A 71 8.17 8.20 -6.61
N GLU A 72 7.80 9.45 -6.90
CA GLU A 72 6.52 9.83 -7.50
C GLU A 72 6.73 10.43 -8.90
N ALA A 73 5.72 10.34 -9.76
CA ALA A 73 5.73 10.88 -11.12
C ALA A 73 6.03 12.39 -11.18
N ASP A 74 5.77 13.13 -10.10
CA ASP A 74 5.88 14.60 -10.07
C ASP A 74 7.34 15.11 -10.04
N ALA A 75 8.34 14.24 -9.86
CA ALA A 75 9.76 14.59 -9.92
C ALA A 75 10.31 14.45 -11.35
N ILE A 76 9.90 15.32 -12.26
CA ILE A 76 10.42 15.35 -13.64
C ILE A 76 11.66 16.26 -13.68
N THR A 77 12.84 15.67 -13.87
CA THR A 77 14.05 16.37 -14.31
C THR A 77 14.14 16.36 -15.85
N LEU A 78 14.92 17.28 -16.41
CA LEU A 78 15.08 17.58 -17.85
C LEU A 78 15.63 16.42 -18.74
N GLU A 79 15.67 15.19 -18.23
CA GLU A 79 16.12 14.00 -18.95
C GLU A 79 14.91 13.23 -19.52
N GLY A 80 15.09 12.50 -20.62
CA GLY A 80 13.98 11.83 -21.32
C GLY A 80 13.17 10.89 -20.42
N GLU A 81 11.84 10.97 -20.49
CA GLU A 81 10.89 10.27 -19.58
C GLU A 81 11.16 8.76 -19.43
N LEU A 82 11.48 8.06 -20.52
CA LEU A 82 11.72 6.60 -20.52
C LEU A 82 12.98 6.21 -19.73
N ASP A 83 13.99 7.07 -19.75
CA ASP A 83 15.26 6.85 -19.04
C ASP A 83 15.08 7.04 -17.52
N ILE A 84 14.20 7.95 -17.11
CA ILE A 84 13.84 8.15 -15.70
C ILE A 84 13.03 6.98 -15.16
N GLU A 85 12.00 6.51 -15.88
CA GLU A 85 11.20 5.35 -15.46
C GLU A 85 12.06 4.08 -15.32
N THR A 86 13.01 3.89 -16.24
CA THR A 86 13.92 2.73 -16.23
C THR A 86 14.89 2.80 -15.05
N ARG A 87 15.48 3.97 -14.77
CA ARG A 87 16.34 4.15 -13.59
C ARG A 87 15.58 3.94 -12.28
N ARG A 88 14.37 4.48 -12.16
CA ARG A 88 13.51 4.24 -10.98
C ARG A 88 13.20 2.76 -10.79
N TYR A 89 12.89 2.06 -11.88
CA TYR A 89 12.64 0.62 -11.85
C TYR A 89 13.87 -0.16 -11.37
N GLN A 90 15.05 0.13 -11.91
CA GLN A 90 16.31 -0.51 -11.50
C GLN A 90 16.63 -0.25 -10.02
N GLU A 91 16.38 0.97 -9.53
CA GLU A 91 16.57 1.29 -8.12
C GLU A 91 15.57 0.56 -7.21
N ILE A 92 14.33 0.39 -7.66
CA ILE A 92 13.33 -0.43 -6.96
C ILE A 92 13.78 -1.89 -6.89
N GLU A 93 14.30 -2.46 -7.98
CA GLU A 93 14.84 -3.83 -7.99
C GLU A 93 16.01 -3.94 -6.99
N ARG A 94 16.96 -3.00 -7.04
CA ARG A 94 18.10 -2.96 -6.13
C ARG A 94 17.69 -2.88 -4.66
N ALA A 95 16.77 -1.97 -4.32
CA ALA A 95 16.27 -1.81 -2.96
C ALA A 95 15.49 -3.03 -2.46
N LEU A 96 14.77 -3.71 -3.36
CA LEU A 96 14.09 -4.97 -3.07
C LEU A 96 15.09 -6.09 -2.74
N ASP A 97 16.16 -6.20 -3.53
CA ASP A 97 17.24 -7.18 -3.30
C ASP A 97 17.94 -6.92 -1.96
N VAL A 98 18.29 -5.66 -1.65
CA VAL A 98 18.86 -5.24 -0.36
C VAL A 98 17.97 -5.65 0.83
N GLN A 99 16.66 -5.43 0.72
CA GLN A 99 15.75 -5.87 1.78
C GLN A 99 15.61 -7.39 1.87
N GLY A 100 15.64 -8.09 0.74
CA GLY A 100 15.63 -9.54 0.68
C GLY A 100 16.86 -10.15 1.36
N ASP A 101 18.04 -9.55 1.16
CA ASP A 101 19.29 -9.96 1.79
C ASP A 101 19.31 -9.66 3.29
N PHE A 102 18.77 -8.50 3.69
CA PHE A 102 18.54 -8.18 5.11
C PHE A 102 17.69 -9.24 5.79
N GLU A 103 16.55 -9.61 5.20
CA GLU A 103 15.64 -10.61 5.76
C GLU A 103 16.29 -11.99 5.85
N GLN A 104 17.05 -12.41 4.83
CA GLN A 104 17.81 -13.67 4.84
C GLN A 104 18.88 -13.68 5.94
N ARG A 105 19.60 -12.56 6.12
CA ARG A 105 20.60 -12.41 7.18
C ARG A 105 19.96 -12.51 8.57
N MET A 106 18.86 -11.79 8.82
CA MET A 106 18.16 -11.88 10.11
C MET A 106 17.68 -13.31 10.40
N GLN A 107 17.20 -14.04 9.39
CA GLN A 107 16.82 -15.45 9.57
C GLN A 107 18.02 -16.35 9.89
N ALA A 108 19.16 -16.15 9.25
CA ALA A 108 20.39 -16.88 9.56
C ALA A 108 20.90 -16.61 10.99
N GLU A 109 20.61 -15.43 11.54
CA GLU A 109 20.85 -15.05 12.93
C GLU A 109 19.80 -15.59 13.92
N GLY A 110 18.78 -16.32 13.44
CA GLY A 110 17.77 -16.98 14.27
C GLY A 110 16.45 -16.22 14.43
N TRP A 111 16.25 -15.10 13.72
CA TRP A 111 15.00 -14.34 13.77
C TRP A 111 13.89 -14.98 12.94
N ALA A 112 12.64 -14.82 13.37
CA ALA A 112 11.49 -15.32 12.64
C ALA A 112 11.36 -14.66 11.25
N PRO A 113 10.94 -15.42 10.22
CA PRO A 113 10.73 -14.89 8.89
C PRO A 113 9.47 -14.02 8.80
N GLY A 114 9.46 -13.10 7.83
CA GLY A 114 8.26 -12.36 7.43
C GLY A 114 8.01 -11.07 8.21
N SER A 115 9.03 -10.53 8.88
CA SER A 115 8.94 -9.21 9.54
C SER A 115 9.55 -8.07 8.69
N SER A 116 9.83 -8.32 7.41
CA SER A 116 10.19 -7.28 6.42
C SER A 116 9.13 -7.21 5.32
N ALA A 117 8.81 -6.00 4.84
CA ALA A 117 7.87 -5.78 3.73
C ALA A 117 8.36 -4.70 2.77
N PHE A 118 8.11 -4.80 1.47
CA PHE A 118 8.56 -3.77 0.51
C PHE A 118 7.35 -3.06 -0.09
N ALA A 119 7.36 -1.73 -0.10
CA ALA A 119 6.29 -0.93 -0.65
C ALA A 119 6.71 -0.30 -2.00
N VAL A 120 5.91 -0.56 -3.04
CA VAL A 120 6.07 0.01 -4.38
C VAL A 120 4.89 0.92 -4.68
N LYS A 121 5.17 2.13 -5.20
CA LYS A 121 4.16 2.99 -5.81
C LYS A 121 4.11 2.75 -7.31
N VAL A 122 2.94 2.34 -7.83
CA VAL A 122 2.75 2.07 -9.27
C VAL A 122 3.07 3.31 -10.11
N SER A 123 2.72 4.52 -9.63
CA SER A 123 3.05 5.79 -10.29
C SER A 123 4.55 6.13 -10.32
N GLY A 124 5.40 5.39 -9.59
CA GLY A 124 6.85 5.49 -9.71
C GLY A 124 7.42 4.73 -10.91
N LEU A 125 6.63 3.83 -11.52
CA LEU A 125 7.05 2.91 -12.59
C LEU A 125 6.52 3.27 -13.99
N ILE A 126 5.62 4.24 -14.06
CA ILE A 126 4.96 4.70 -15.29
C ILE A 126 4.49 6.14 -15.10
N ASP A 127 4.44 6.92 -16.18
CA ASP A 127 3.75 8.21 -16.22
C ASP A 127 2.30 8.09 -15.69
N GLY A 128 2.00 8.89 -14.65
CA GLY A 128 0.70 8.94 -14.02
C GLY A 128 -0.43 9.40 -14.96
N ASN A 129 -0.14 10.14 -16.03
CA ASN A 129 -1.15 10.53 -17.01
C ASN A 129 -1.65 9.35 -17.85
N ILE A 130 -0.79 8.36 -18.10
CA ILE A 130 -1.20 7.10 -18.74
C ILE A 130 -2.14 6.34 -17.82
N LEU A 131 -1.83 6.26 -16.52
CA LEU A 131 -2.71 5.65 -15.53
C LEU A 131 -4.08 6.35 -15.46
N LYS A 132 -4.11 7.69 -15.53
CA LYS A 132 -5.37 8.46 -15.57
C LYS A 132 -6.20 8.12 -16.80
N ARG A 133 -5.59 8.08 -18.00
CA ARG A 133 -6.28 7.72 -19.25
C ARG A 133 -6.81 6.28 -19.20
N ALA A 134 -5.96 5.32 -18.80
CA ALA A 134 -6.35 3.93 -18.63
C ALA A 134 -7.51 3.76 -17.64
N SER A 135 -7.44 4.41 -16.48
CA SER A 135 -8.52 4.39 -15.49
C SER A 135 -9.81 4.96 -16.06
N SER A 136 -9.74 6.10 -16.77
CA SER A 136 -10.90 6.75 -17.39
C SER A 136 -11.54 5.86 -18.45
N ALA A 137 -10.73 5.22 -19.28
CA ALA A 137 -11.18 4.31 -20.33
C ALA A 137 -11.90 3.08 -19.74
N LEU A 138 -11.31 2.45 -18.71
CA LEU A 138 -11.95 1.34 -17.99
C LEU A 138 -13.28 1.76 -17.34
N HIS A 139 -13.31 2.94 -16.70
CA HIS A 139 -14.53 3.46 -16.08
C HIS A 139 -15.69 3.62 -17.05
N GLN A 140 -15.43 4.13 -18.25
CA GLN A 140 -16.46 4.31 -19.28
C GLN A 140 -17.03 2.96 -19.75
N THR A 141 -16.21 1.92 -19.84
CA THR A 141 -16.72 0.57 -20.19
C THR A 141 -17.49 -0.12 -19.08
N ARG A 142 -17.11 0.09 -17.82
CA ARG A 142 -17.76 -0.58 -16.68
C ARG A 142 -19.23 -0.21 -16.52
N ALA A 143 -19.65 0.97 -16.98
CA ALA A 143 -21.05 1.38 -17.03
C ALA A 143 -21.96 0.41 -17.82
N THR A 144 -21.38 -0.50 -18.61
CA THR A 144 -22.11 -1.49 -19.42
C THR A 144 -22.06 -2.93 -18.88
N ALA A 145 -21.34 -3.19 -17.77
CA ALA A 145 -21.11 -4.54 -17.25
C ALA A 145 -22.10 -4.94 -16.14
N ALA A 146 -22.73 -6.12 -16.30
CA ALA A 146 -23.84 -6.64 -15.48
C ALA A 146 -23.45 -7.25 -14.10
N SER A 147 -22.37 -6.82 -13.46
CA SER A 147 -22.00 -7.35 -12.12
C SER A 147 -22.85 -6.73 -11.02
N ARG A 148 -23.29 -7.55 -10.05
CA ARG A 148 -24.13 -7.17 -8.90
C ARG A 148 -23.38 -6.51 -7.75
N ILE A 149 -22.05 -6.63 -7.69
CA ILE A 149 -21.26 -6.15 -6.55
C ILE A 149 -20.75 -4.74 -6.83
N GLY A 150 -21.18 -3.77 -6.02
CA GLY A 150 -20.55 -2.45 -5.99
C GLY A 150 -21.03 -1.41 -7.00
N GLN A 151 -22.15 -1.65 -7.70
CA GLN A 151 -22.78 -0.64 -8.59
C GLN A 151 -23.13 0.67 -7.88
N GLU A 152 -23.28 0.64 -6.55
CA GLU A 152 -23.59 1.80 -5.72
C GLU A 152 -22.39 2.77 -5.56
N VAL A 153 -21.20 2.35 -5.97
CA VAL A 153 -19.98 3.17 -5.89
C VAL A 153 -19.67 3.80 -7.23
N GLN A 154 -19.86 5.11 -7.31
CA GLN A 154 -19.72 5.86 -8.56
C GLN A 154 -18.27 6.23 -8.92
N ASP A 155 -17.41 6.59 -7.94
CA ASP A 155 -16.02 7.04 -8.20
C ASP A 155 -15.07 6.61 -7.06
N PRO A 156 -13.87 6.04 -7.32
CA PRO A 156 -13.37 5.53 -8.60
C PRO A 156 -13.73 4.06 -8.80
N GLY A 157 -14.99 3.67 -8.53
CA GLY A 157 -15.57 2.35 -8.82
C GLY A 157 -14.76 1.13 -8.35
N PHE A 158 -14.96 0.00 -9.05
CA PHE A 158 -14.34 -1.32 -8.79
C PHE A 158 -13.62 -1.89 -9.99
N ALA A 159 -12.63 -2.76 -9.74
CA ALA A 159 -12.01 -3.57 -10.78
C ALA A 159 -12.93 -4.73 -11.17
N TYR A 160 -12.99 -5.04 -12.46
CA TYR A 160 -13.75 -6.14 -13.05
C TYR A 160 -12.78 -7.17 -13.61
N GLU A 161 -13.22 -8.43 -13.70
CA GLU A 161 -12.40 -9.55 -14.19
C GLU A 161 -11.80 -9.28 -15.59
N GLY A 162 -12.55 -8.57 -16.45
CA GLY A 162 -12.10 -8.18 -17.79
C GLY A 162 -11.08 -7.03 -17.86
N ASP A 163 -10.86 -6.27 -16.77
CA ASP A 163 -9.97 -5.09 -16.81
C ASP A 163 -8.53 -5.46 -17.18
N GLY A 164 -8.10 -6.69 -16.87
CA GLY A 164 -6.77 -7.19 -17.21
C GLY A 164 -6.51 -7.28 -18.72
N GLN A 165 -7.54 -7.19 -19.56
CA GLN A 165 -7.38 -7.22 -21.02
C GLN A 165 -6.60 -6.01 -21.55
N ILE A 166 -6.64 -4.85 -20.87
CA ILE A 166 -5.91 -3.64 -21.26
C ILE A 166 -4.38 -3.81 -21.22
N ILE A 167 -3.91 -4.81 -20.46
CA ILE A 167 -2.51 -5.20 -20.30
C ILE A 167 -2.24 -6.61 -20.83
N SER A 168 -3.11 -7.13 -21.71
CA SER A 168 -2.91 -8.43 -22.35
C SER A 168 -2.13 -8.29 -23.66
N SER A 169 -1.20 -9.22 -23.90
CA SER A 169 -0.36 -9.24 -25.10
C SER A 169 -1.20 -9.28 -26.39
N SER A 170 -0.70 -8.68 -27.48
CA SER A 170 -1.40 -8.56 -28.77
C SER A 170 -2.00 -9.87 -29.34
N ALA A 171 -1.47 -11.04 -28.98
CA ALA A 171 -1.95 -12.34 -29.47
C ALA A 171 -3.25 -12.85 -28.79
N THR A 172 -3.61 -12.29 -27.63
CA THR A 172 -4.78 -12.68 -26.81
C THR A 172 -5.74 -11.53 -26.58
N ARG A 173 -5.69 -10.47 -27.41
CA ARG A 173 -6.64 -9.34 -27.41
C ARG A 173 -8.05 -9.81 -27.76
N VAL A 174 -8.70 -10.49 -26.83
CA VAL A 174 -10.14 -10.66 -26.82
C VAL A 174 -10.72 -9.28 -26.57
N SER A 175 -11.27 -8.67 -27.62
CA SER A 175 -12.21 -7.55 -27.67
C SER A 175 -12.11 -6.50 -26.55
N ILE A 176 -11.00 -5.77 -26.45
CA ILE A 176 -11.02 -4.45 -25.81
C ILE A 176 -11.99 -3.59 -26.65
N PRO A 177 -13.07 -3.04 -26.09
CA PRO A 177 -14.02 -2.24 -26.88
C PRO A 177 -13.32 -1.06 -27.55
N ASP A 178 -13.66 -0.76 -28.81
CA ASP A 178 -13.10 0.39 -29.54
C ASP A 178 -13.29 1.73 -28.80
N SER A 179 -14.32 1.80 -27.95
CA SER A 179 -14.56 2.93 -27.05
C SER A 179 -13.48 3.12 -25.98
N VAL A 180 -12.81 2.05 -25.53
CA VAL A 180 -11.64 2.14 -24.62
C VAL A 180 -10.41 2.56 -25.40
N LEU A 181 -10.19 1.93 -26.55
CA LEU A 181 -9.01 2.18 -27.38
C LEU A 181 -8.96 3.63 -27.87
N SER A 182 -10.10 4.23 -28.19
CA SER A 182 -10.19 5.63 -28.62
C SER A 182 -9.82 6.66 -27.54
N LEU A 183 -9.76 6.26 -26.27
CA LEU A 183 -9.38 7.12 -25.13
C LEU A 183 -7.91 6.98 -24.72
N LEU A 184 -7.19 6.04 -25.36
CA LEU A 184 -5.77 5.81 -25.15
C LEU A 184 -4.97 6.43 -26.29
N ASN A 185 -3.81 6.99 -25.95
CA ASN A 185 -2.88 7.54 -26.94
C ASN A 185 -2.01 6.44 -27.55
N THR A 186 -1.40 6.73 -28.70
CA THR A 186 -0.35 5.88 -29.29
C THR A 186 0.77 5.67 -28.26
N GLY A 187 1.16 4.41 -28.00
CA GLY A 187 2.20 4.09 -27.00
C GLY A 187 1.66 3.74 -25.61
N ASP A 188 0.40 4.07 -25.28
CA ASP A 188 -0.14 3.85 -23.93
C ASP A 188 -0.25 2.35 -23.62
N LEU A 189 -0.71 1.54 -24.58
CA LEU A 189 -0.83 0.10 -24.41
C LEU A 189 0.53 -0.56 -24.23
N GLU A 190 1.54 -0.15 -25.00
CA GLU A 190 2.91 -0.65 -24.83
C GLU A 190 3.48 -0.29 -23.45
N LYS A 191 3.25 0.94 -22.98
CA LYS A 191 3.71 1.37 -21.63
C LYS A 191 2.95 0.66 -20.51
N LEU A 192 1.66 0.41 -20.66
CA LEU A 192 0.85 -0.36 -19.70
C LEU A 192 1.26 -1.84 -19.66
N GLN A 193 1.59 -2.42 -20.82
CA GLN A 193 2.16 -3.76 -20.93
C GLN A 193 3.54 -3.83 -20.25
N LEU A 194 4.43 -2.86 -20.50
CA LEU A 194 5.72 -2.77 -19.84
C LEU A 194 5.58 -2.60 -18.32
N LEU A 195 4.63 -1.79 -17.86
CA LEU A 195 4.30 -1.68 -16.44
C LEU A 195 3.90 -3.04 -15.86
N TRP A 196 3.04 -3.79 -16.55
CA TRP A 196 2.66 -5.13 -16.13
C TRP A 196 3.86 -6.06 -16.04
N GLU A 197 4.74 -6.08 -17.03
CA GLU A 197 5.96 -6.88 -17.04
C GLU A 197 6.90 -6.51 -15.89
N ARG A 198 7.08 -5.20 -15.62
CA ARG A 198 7.85 -4.69 -14.49
C ARG A 198 7.25 -5.13 -13.16
N LEU A 199 5.94 -4.97 -12.98
CA LEU A 199 5.23 -5.39 -11.76
C LEU A 199 5.27 -6.90 -11.59
N ASP A 200 5.16 -7.67 -12.67
CA ASP A 200 5.26 -9.13 -12.62
C ASP A 200 6.68 -9.56 -12.26
N SER A 201 7.71 -8.97 -12.87
CA SER A 201 9.12 -9.19 -12.52
C SER A 201 9.40 -8.86 -11.05
N LEU A 202 8.94 -7.70 -10.56
CA LEU A 202 9.04 -7.34 -9.14
C LEU A 202 8.30 -8.35 -8.28
N ALA A 203 7.10 -8.77 -8.68
CA ALA A 203 6.33 -9.77 -7.96
C ALA A 203 6.96 -11.17 -8.01
N GLN A 204 7.78 -11.51 -9.01
CA GLN A 204 8.55 -12.76 -9.08
C GLN A 204 9.82 -12.70 -8.23
N ARG A 205 10.58 -11.60 -8.31
CA ARG A 205 11.79 -11.31 -7.52
C ARG A 205 11.51 -11.18 -6.05
N ALA A 206 10.36 -10.55 -5.79
CA ALA A 206 9.60 -10.82 -4.62
C ALA A 206 9.14 -12.28 -4.73
N LYS A 207 7.88 -12.71 -4.88
CA LYS A 207 7.31 -14.08 -4.66
C LYS A 207 7.90 -14.91 -3.48
N ARG A 208 9.06 -14.59 -2.93
CA ARG A 208 9.39 -13.68 -1.81
C ARG A 208 8.73 -12.23 -1.74
N ASN A 209 7.48 -11.95 -2.22
CA ASN A 209 6.51 -10.82 -1.90
C ASN A 209 6.11 -9.60 -2.83
N GLY A 210 5.11 -9.64 -3.77
CA GLY A 210 4.23 -8.43 -4.08
C GLY A 210 3.80 -7.96 -5.52
N TYR A 211 2.47 -7.88 -5.87
CA TYR A 211 1.52 -6.70 -6.03
C TYR A 211 0.06 -7.21 -6.32
N THR A 212 -1.01 -6.39 -6.34
CA THR A 212 -2.29 -6.69 -5.64
C THR A 212 -3.33 -7.64 -6.26
N LEU A 213 -4.22 -7.32 -7.21
CA LEU A 213 -5.35 -8.25 -7.46
C LEU A 213 -4.96 -9.42 -8.38
N LEU A 214 -4.62 -9.11 -9.64
CA LEU A 214 -4.14 -10.11 -10.61
C LEU A 214 -2.87 -10.81 -10.12
N LEU A 215 -2.02 -10.03 -9.46
CA LEU A 215 -0.80 -10.54 -8.89
C LEU A 215 -1.09 -11.26 -7.54
N SER A 216 -2.08 -10.90 -6.69
CA SER A 216 -2.52 -11.79 -5.59
C SER A 216 -3.08 -13.11 -6.15
N MET A 217 -3.87 -13.07 -7.22
CA MET A 217 -4.35 -14.28 -7.89
C MET A 217 -3.18 -15.14 -8.41
N LYS A 218 -2.10 -14.53 -8.91
CA LYS A 218 -0.93 -15.26 -9.42
C LYS A 218 0.04 -15.72 -8.32
N TYR A 219 0.16 -14.95 -7.24
CA TYR A 219 1.23 -15.09 -6.25
C TYR A 219 0.77 -15.54 -4.86
N ASN A 220 -0.48 -15.27 -4.46
CA ASN A 220 -1.06 -15.70 -3.18
C ASN A 220 -1.87 -17.01 -3.28
N ARG A 221 -1.89 -17.65 -4.45
CA ARG A 221 -2.40 -19.01 -4.60
C ARG A 221 -1.39 -20.03 -4.06
N PRO A 222 -1.84 -21.14 -3.47
CA PRO A 222 -0.95 -22.24 -3.12
C PRO A 222 -0.22 -22.73 -4.38
N THR A 223 1.09 -22.90 -4.32
CA THR A 223 1.83 -23.59 -5.38
C THR A 223 1.58 -25.10 -5.29
N THR A 224 1.23 -25.73 -6.40
CA THR A 224 0.94 -27.18 -6.49
C THR A 224 2.19 -28.07 -6.52
N THR A 225 3.39 -27.50 -6.47
CA THR A 225 4.65 -28.25 -6.57
C THR A 225 5.05 -28.89 -5.23
N ARG A 226 5.15 -30.22 -5.25
CA ARG A 226 5.18 -31.19 -4.13
C ARG A 226 6.29 -31.06 -3.07
N ASN A 227 7.27 -30.15 -3.17
CA ASN A 227 8.57 -30.31 -2.46
C ASN A 227 9.09 -29.08 -1.69
N SER A 228 8.27 -28.17 -1.17
CA SER A 228 8.74 -27.18 -0.19
C SER A 228 8.19 -27.46 1.22
N SER A 229 9.10 -27.68 2.16
CA SER A 229 8.84 -27.96 3.58
C SER A 229 8.39 -26.74 4.39
N VAL A 230 8.17 -25.59 3.73
CA VAL A 230 7.66 -24.36 4.36
C VAL A 230 6.43 -23.88 3.57
N ARG A 231 5.27 -24.46 3.88
CA ARG A 231 3.98 -24.01 3.36
C ARG A 231 3.49 -22.82 4.17
N SER A 232 3.76 -21.60 3.74
CA SER A 232 3.10 -20.43 4.31
C SER A 232 1.82 -20.14 3.53
N ASN A 233 0.66 -20.40 4.13
CA ASN A 233 -0.64 -19.97 3.60
C ASN A 233 -0.91 -18.48 3.90
N ARG A 234 0.14 -17.65 3.92
CA ARG A 234 0.06 -16.21 4.12
C ARG A 234 0.21 -15.52 2.78
N PRO A 235 -0.51 -14.41 2.55
CA PRO A 235 -0.35 -13.63 1.35
C PRO A 235 1.07 -13.04 1.31
N VAL A 236 1.61 -13.06 0.11
CA VAL A 236 2.91 -12.54 -0.32
C VAL A 236 2.72 -11.10 -0.84
N VAL A 237 1.54 -10.86 -1.39
CA VAL A 237 1.08 -9.60 -1.93
C VAL A 237 0.09 -8.93 -0.98
N TYR A 238 0.24 -7.61 -0.79
CA TYR A 238 -0.72 -6.79 -0.06
C TYR A 238 -1.19 -5.57 -0.89
N GLY A 239 -2.52 -5.35 -0.88
CA GLY A 239 -3.14 -4.16 -1.46
C GLY A 239 -3.35 -3.06 -0.46
N THR A 240 -3.21 -1.79 -0.88
CA THR A 240 -3.59 -0.66 -0.01
C THR A 240 -5.05 -0.31 -0.18
N TYR A 241 -5.79 -0.30 0.92
CA TYR A 241 -7.22 -0.01 1.02
C TYR A 241 -7.40 1.26 1.86
N GLN A 242 -8.10 2.25 1.30
CA GLN A 242 -8.07 3.62 1.81
C GLN A 242 -9.46 4.03 2.33
N SER A 243 -9.62 4.06 3.65
CA SER A 243 -10.89 4.32 4.34
C SER A 243 -11.42 5.74 4.25
N TYR A 244 -10.63 6.70 3.73
CA TYR A 244 -11.14 8.03 3.39
C TYR A 244 -12.05 8.04 2.16
N LEU A 245 -12.01 7.01 1.30
CA LEU A 245 -12.87 6.90 0.13
C LEU A 245 -14.22 6.32 0.54
N MET A 246 -15.30 6.90 0.02
CA MET A 246 -16.65 6.39 0.27
C MET A 246 -16.85 4.97 -0.27
N ARG A 247 -16.06 4.55 -1.28
CA ARG A 247 -16.10 3.19 -1.81
C ARG A 247 -15.62 2.10 -0.86
N GLN A 248 -14.81 2.45 0.14
CA GLN A 248 -14.02 1.48 0.89
C GLN A 248 -14.84 0.31 1.48
N PRO A 249 -16.01 0.52 2.12
CA PRO A 249 -16.76 -0.58 2.70
C PRO A 249 -17.17 -1.64 1.66
N ALA A 250 -17.70 -1.19 0.52
CA ALA A 250 -18.06 -2.06 -0.59
C ALA A 250 -16.81 -2.68 -1.26
N PHE A 251 -15.72 -1.91 -1.37
CA PHE A 251 -14.47 -2.39 -1.96
C PHE A 251 -13.86 -3.55 -1.20
N LEU A 252 -13.83 -3.41 0.11
CA LEU A 252 -13.25 -4.39 1.01
C LEU A 252 -14.00 -5.71 0.94
N LYS A 253 -15.34 -5.65 0.97
CA LYS A 253 -16.21 -6.81 0.83
C LYS A 253 -16.01 -7.50 -0.52
N ALA A 254 -16.03 -6.74 -1.61
CA ALA A 254 -15.81 -7.26 -2.97
C ALA A 254 -14.44 -7.94 -3.11
N ALA A 255 -13.38 -7.37 -2.52
CA ALA A 255 -12.05 -7.97 -2.56
C ALA A 255 -11.96 -9.28 -1.77
N ILE A 256 -12.68 -9.38 -0.64
CA ILE A 256 -12.79 -10.62 0.15
C ILE A 256 -13.51 -11.68 -0.68
N GLU A 257 -14.70 -11.37 -1.21
CA GLU A 257 -15.50 -12.30 -2.02
C GLU A 257 -14.71 -12.80 -3.23
N HIS A 258 -14.08 -11.88 -3.97
CA HIS A 258 -13.24 -12.23 -5.12
C HIS A 258 -12.09 -13.17 -4.73
N ALA A 259 -11.43 -12.95 -3.59
CA ALA A 259 -10.36 -13.82 -3.11
C ALA A 259 -10.83 -15.23 -2.79
N GLU A 260 -12.02 -15.34 -2.21
CA GLU A 260 -12.65 -16.62 -1.87
C GLU A 260 -13.08 -17.38 -3.13
N GLU A 261 -13.71 -16.70 -4.08
CA GLU A 261 -14.13 -17.28 -5.36
C GLU A 261 -12.94 -17.76 -6.21
N ASN A 262 -11.82 -17.04 -6.15
CA ASN A 262 -10.64 -17.31 -6.98
C ASN A 262 -9.53 -18.10 -6.26
N GLY A 263 -9.76 -18.51 -5.01
CA GLY A 263 -8.92 -19.44 -4.25
C GLY A 263 -7.52 -18.93 -3.92
N TYR A 264 -7.37 -17.67 -3.48
CA TYR A 264 -6.08 -17.11 -3.05
C TYR A 264 -6.19 -16.40 -1.69
N ALA A 265 -5.08 -16.35 -0.93
CA ALA A 265 -5.06 -15.61 0.34
C ALA A 265 -5.04 -14.09 0.09
N LEU A 266 -5.97 -13.34 0.68
CA LEU A 266 -6.02 -11.88 0.49
C LEU A 266 -5.08 -11.15 1.46
N GLY A 267 -4.17 -10.32 0.93
CA GLY A 267 -3.33 -9.42 1.73
C GLY A 267 -3.85 -7.98 1.69
N LEU A 268 -4.11 -7.41 2.86
CA LEU A 268 -4.72 -6.10 3.05
C LEU A 268 -3.76 -5.15 3.77
N LYS A 269 -3.60 -3.92 3.30
CA LYS A 269 -3.03 -2.80 4.04
C LYS A 269 -4.11 -1.74 4.18
N VAL A 270 -4.78 -1.69 5.33
CA VAL A 270 -5.87 -0.75 5.58
C VAL A 270 -5.30 0.54 6.15
N VAL A 271 -5.59 1.67 5.53
CA VAL A 271 -5.15 3.01 5.95
C VAL A 271 -6.33 3.99 5.85
N ARG A 272 -6.21 5.17 6.47
CA ARG A 272 -7.16 6.26 6.16
C ARG A 272 -6.97 6.77 4.72
N GLY A 273 -5.82 7.34 4.42
CA GLY A 273 -5.50 7.88 3.09
C GLY A 273 -4.56 9.08 3.19
N GLY A 274 -3.71 9.28 2.19
CA GLY A 274 -2.70 10.36 2.17
C GLY A 274 -3.01 11.53 1.23
N TYR A 275 -4.08 11.43 0.42
CA TYR A 275 -4.31 12.34 -0.71
C TYR A 275 -5.66 13.08 -0.64
N ILE A 276 -6.26 13.20 0.57
CA ILE A 276 -7.63 13.72 0.75
C ILE A 276 -7.85 15.10 0.11
N THR A 277 -6.87 16.00 0.22
CA THR A 277 -6.96 17.34 -0.37
C THR A 277 -6.95 17.29 -1.90
N LYS A 278 -6.10 16.43 -2.49
CA LYS A 278 -6.03 16.24 -3.96
C LYS A 278 -7.34 15.63 -4.49
N GLU A 279 -7.90 14.65 -3.78
CA GLU A 279 -9.17 14.01 -4.15
C GLU A 279 -10.36 14.98 -4.07
N LYS A 280 -10.41 15.83 -3.03
CA LYS A 280 -11.46 16.87 -2.91
C LYS A 280 -11.38 17.86 -4.06
N ALA A 281 -10.20 18.41 -4.34
CA ALA A 281 -10.00 19.33 -5.45
C ALA A 281 -10.35 18.69 -6.80
N ALA A 282 -10.03 17.41 -6.99
CA ALA A 282 -10.41 16.66 -8.19
C ALA A 282 -11.94 16.48 -8.30
N GLY A 283 -12.63 16.22 -7.20
CA GLY A 283 -14.09 16.14 -7.15
C GLY A 283 -14.77 17.47 -7.50
N GLU A 284 -14.28 18.57 -6.93
CA GLU A 284 -14.74 19.93 -7.22
C GLU A 284 -14.54 20.29 -8.70
N ALA A 285 -13.36 20.00 -9.25
CA ALA A 285 -13.05 20.23 -10.66
C ALA A 285 -13.96 19.44 -11.63
N LYS A 286 -14.44 18.26 -11.20
CA LYS A 286 -15.41 17.45 -11.96
C LYS A 286 -16.86 17.88 -11.75
N GLY A 287 -17.13 18.89 -10.91
CA GLY A 287 -18.49 19.30 -10.56
C GLY A 287 -19.28 18.24 -9.79
N LEU A 288 -18.60 17.29 -9.14
CA LEU A 288 -19.28 16.26 -8.36
C LEU A 288 -19.87 16.90 -7.10
N PRO A 289 -21.16 16.65 -6.77
CA PRO A 289 -21.77 17.22 -5.58
C PRO A 289 -21.09 16.72 -4.30
N GLY A 290 -21.01 17.57 -3.27
CA GLY A 290 -20.49 17.20 -1.96
C GLY A 290 -18.95 17.21 -1.87
N ASN A 291 -18.34 16.12 -1.39
CA ASN A 291 -16.90 16.01 -1.13
C ASN A 291 -16.15 15.14 -2.17
N GLY A 292 -16.67 15.04 -3.41
CA GLY A 292 -16.10 14.15 -4.42
C GLY A 292 -16.18 12.68 -4.01
N ALA A 293 -15.08 11.93 -4.13
CA ALA A 293 -14.99 10.51 -3.79
C ALA A 293 -14.71 10.22 -2.30
N VAL A 294 -14.47 11.26 -1.49
CA VAL A 294 -14.07 11.10 -0.08
C VAL A 294 -15.21 11.39 0.89
N TRP A 295 -15.11 10.85 2.11
CA TRP A 295 -16.07 11.17 3.17
C TRP A 295 -16.08 12.66 3.50
N ALA A 296 -17.26 13.15 3.91
CA ALA A 296 -17.45 14.58 4.17
C ALA A 296 -16.66 15.13 5.36
N SER A 297 -16.26 14.26 6.29
CA SER A 297 -15.57 14.67 7.50
C SER A 297 -14.59 13.60 7.99
N LYS A 298 -13.65 14.01 8.84
CA LYS A 298 -12.72 13.10 9.50
C LYS A 298 -13.44 12.04 10.34
N PRO A 299 -14.47 12.37 11.16
CA PRO A 299 -15.24 11.34 11.89
C PRO A 299 -15.84 10.26 10.99
N LEU A 300 -16.32 10.62 9.78
CA LEU A 300 -16.82 9.63 8.82
C LEU A 300 -15.70 8.75 8.25
N THR A 301 -14.52 9.32 8.00
CA THR A 301 -13.32 8.54 7.63
C THR A 301 -12.90 7.60 8.77
N ASP A 302 -12.95 8.06 10.02
CA ASP A 302 -12.66 7.25 11.21
C ASP A 302 -13.66 6.11 11.35
N ALA A 303 -14.96 6.37 11.15
CA ALA A 303 -16.00 5.35 11.16
C ALA A 303 -15.77 4.30 10.04
N SER A 304 -15.39 4.72 8.83
CA SER A 304 -15.06 3.81 7.74
C SER A 304 -13.81 2.96 8.02
N TYR A 305 -12.79 3.53 8.67
CA TYR A 305 -11.60 2.80 9.10
C TYR A 305 -11.94 1.75 10.17
N ASN A 306 -12.69 2.14 11.21
CA ASN A 306 -13.10 1.23 12.27
C ASN A 306 -14.04 0.12 11.75
N GLY A 307 -14.94 0.44 10.82
CA GLY A 307 -15.75 -0.56 10.12
C GLY A 307 -14.92 -1.54 9.29
N SER A 308 -13.80 -1.08 8.71
CA SER A 308 -12.85 -1.95 8.00
C SER A 308 -12.13 -2.89 8.98
N VAL A 309 -11.73 -2.42 10.17
CA VAL A 309 -11.15 -3.26 11.23
C VAL A 309 -12.12 -4.38 11.63
N GLU A 310 -13.37 -4.02 11.91
CA GLU A 310 -14.41 -4.97 12.31
C GLU A 310 -14.66 -6.04 11.24
N THR A 311 -14.84 -5.59 9.99
CA THR A 311 -15.08 -6.48 8.84
C THR A 311 -13.93 -7.47 8.66
N VAL A 312 -12.69 -6.99 8.62
CA VAL A 312 -11.51 -7.84 8.34
C VAL A 312 -11.28 -8.86 9.46
N LEU A 313 -11.40 -8.44 10.72
CA LEU A 313 -11.16 -9.34 11.84
C LEU A 313 -12.30 -10.35 12.02
N GLU A 314 -13.55 -9.99 11.73
CA GLU A 314 -14.66 -10.97 11.72
C GLU A 314 -14.50 -11.98 10.59
N THR A 315 -14.11 -11.53 9.39
CA THR A 315 -13.79 -12.42 8.28
C THR A 315 -12.65 -13.36 8.66
N LEU A 316 -11.53 -12.85 9.19
CA LEU A 316 -10.40 -13.69 9.59
C LEU A 316 -10.82 -14.76 10.62
N LYS A 317 -11.55 -14.37 11.66
CA LYS A 317 -12.10 -15.30 12.65
C LYS A 317 -12.92 -16.41 11.99
N THR A 318 -13.84 -16.04 11.10
CA THR A 318 -14.70 -16.99 10.37
C THR A 318 -13.87 -17.95 9.51
N GLN A 319 -12.88 -17.43 8.77
CA GLN A 319 -12.00 -18.25 7.93
C GLN A 319 -11.16 -19.23 8.75
N LEU A 320 -10.68 -18.84 9.93
CA LEU A 320 -9.90 -19.71 10.81
C LEU A 320 -10.78 -20.78 11.48
N VAL A 321 -11.98 -20.42 11.95
CA VAL A 321 -12.92 -21.39 12.58
C VAL A 321 -13.41 -22.43 11.58
N SER A 322 -13.68 -22.02 10.33
CA SER A 322 -14.11 -22.94 9.26
C SER A 322 -12.98 -23.81 8.71
N GLY A 323 -11.74 -23.65 9.20
CA GLY A 323 -10.58 -24.40 8.71
C GLY A 323 -10.22 -24.09 7.27
N LYS A 324 -10.57 -22.90 6.75
CA LYS A 324 -10.21 -22.50 5.38
C LYS A 324 -8.69 -22.55 5.22
N SER A 325 -8.26 -23.06 4.06
CA SER A 325 -6.84 -23.23 3.75
C SER A 325 -6.10 -21.90 3.56
N LEU A 326 -6.78 -20.83 3.16
CA LEU A 326 -6.18 -19.56 2.76
C LEU A 326 -6.80 -18.34 3.45
N PRO A 327 -6.67 -18.23 4.79
CA PRO A 327 -7.18 -17.08 5.50
C PRO A 327 -6.40 -15.80 5.14
N LEU A 328 -7.11 -14.67 5.16
CA LEU A 328 -6.55 -13.36 4.82
C LEU A 328 -5.45 -12.93 5.80
N SER A 329 -4.72 -11.87 5.45
CA SER A 329 -3.82 -11.17 6.37
C SER A 329 -3.93 -9.66 6.16
N VAL A 330 -3.69 -8.91 7.22
CA VAL A 330 -3.91 -7.48 7.27
C VAL A 330 -2.77 -6.74 7.99
N ILE A 331 -2.44 -5.57 7.45
CA ILE A 331 -1.61 -4.54 8.05
C ILE A 331 -2.49 -3.32 8.27
N PHE A 332 -2.73 -2.94 9.51
CA PHE A 332 -3.45 -1.73 9.87
C PHE A 332 -2.46 -0.56 9.98
N GLY A 333 -2.46 0.33 8.99
CA GLY A 333 -1.61 1.52 8.96
C GLY A 333 -2.25 2.69 9.70
N THR A 334 -1.79 2.96 10.93
CA THR A 334 -2.31 4.06 11.77
C THR A 334 -1.29 4.52 12.80
N HIS A 335 -1.31 5.82 13.10
CA HIS A 335 -0.62 6.44 14.24
C HIS A 335 -1.60 6.93 15.33
N ASN A 336 -2.90 6.80 15.08
CA ASN A 336 -3.93 7.25 16.00
C ASN A 336 -4.13 6.19 17.10
N THR A 337 -3.85 6.56 18.35
CA THR A 337 -3.92 5.68 19.52
C THR A 337 -5.30 5.06 19.70
N ASP A 338 -6.38 5.82 19.50
CA ASP A 338 -7.75 5.29 19.62
C ASP A 338 -8.02 4.17 18.61
N SER A 339 -7.44 4.30 17.41
CA SER A 339 -7.54 3.27 16.37
C SER A 339 -6.76 2.02 16.73
N VAL A 340 -5.57 2.17 17.33
CA VAL A 340 -4.79 1.05 17.86
C VAL A 340 -5.57 0.34 18.96
N GLN A 341 -6.14 1.10 19.88
CA GLN A 341 -6.98 0.57 20.96
C GLN A 341 -8.20 -0.17 20.41
N THR A 342 -8.86 0.38 19.38
CA THR A 342 -9.98 -0.27 18.69
C THR A 342 -9.55 -1.62 18.11
N ILE A 343 -8.41 -1.69 17.41
CA ILE A 343 -7.89 -2.94 16.84
C ILE A 343 -7.64 -3.99 17.94
N ILE A 344 -7.01 -3.59 19.04
CA ILE A 344 -6.73 -4.48 20.18
C ILE A 344 -8.04 -5.02 20.78
N GLN A 345 -9.00 -4.13 21.07
CA GLN A 345 -10.29 -4.52 21.63
C GLN A 345 -11.08 -5.46 20.71
N THR A 346 -11.03 -5.22 19.40
CA THR A 346 -11.69 -6.09 18.41
C THR A 346 -11.00 -7.46 18.32
N LEU A 347 -9.68 -7.54 18.43
CA LEU A 347 -8.97 -8.83 18.49
C LEU A 347 -9.37 -9.64 19.72
N GLU A 348 -9.41 -8.99 20.89
CA GLU A 348 -9.81 -9.63 22.16
C GLU A 348 -11.27 -10.10 22.11
N SER A 349 -12.20 -9.25 21.68
CA SER A 349 -13.63 -9.58 21.63
C SER A 349 -13.96 -10.71 20.64
N LYS A 350 -13.12 -10.87 19.60
CA LYS A 350 -13.25 -11.94 18.61
C LYS A 350 -12.51 -13.23 18.99
N GLY A 351 -11.81 -13.26 20.13
CA GLY A 351 -11.00 -14.40 20.56
C GLY A 351 -9.79 -14.68 19.66
N LEU A 352 -9.29 -13.65 18.98
CA LEU A 352 -8.09 -13.71 18.14
C LEU A 352 -6.83 -13.31 18.91
N ALA A 353 -7.00 -12.70 20.08
CA ALA A 353 -5.95 -12.39 21.04
C ALA A 353 -6.45 -12.59 22.46
N SER A 354 -5.52 -12.79 23.40
CA SER A 354 -5.79 -12.84 24.83
C SER A 354 -4.74 -12.05 25.60
N ARG A 355 -5.05 -11.66 26.83
CA ARG A 355 -4.08 -11.05 27.74
C ARG A 355 -3.57 -12.04 28.77
N SER A 356 -2.27 -12.00 29.02
CA SER A 356 -1.68 -12.64 30.19
C SER A 356 -2.01 -11.84 31.48
N PRO A 357 -1.81 -12.43 32.67
CA PRO A 357 -2.09 -11.76 33.94
C PRO A 357 -1.35 -10.43 34.16
N ASN A 358 -0.20 -10.23 33.51
CA ASN A 358 0.57 -8.98 33.55
C ASN A 358 0.10 -7.94 32.51
N GLY A 359 -0.99 -8.21 31.78
CA GLY A 359 -1.61 -7.29 30.83
C GLY A 359 -1.02 -7.32 29.41
N ALA A 360 0.02 -8.13 29.16
CA ALA A 360 0.59 -8.28 27.82
C ALA A 360 -0.41 -8.99 26.89
N LEU A 361 -0.54 -8.49 25.67
CA LEU A 361 -1.44 -9.05 24.65
C LEU A 361 -0.67 -10.10 23.84
N SER A 362 -1.25 -11.29 23.69
CA SER A 362 -0.73 -12.36 22.84
C SER A 362 -1.76 -12.72 21.79
N LEU A 363 -1.35 -12.74 20.53
CA LEU A 363 -2.18 -13.24 19.45
C LEU A 363 -2.35 -14.76 19.57
N ARG A 364 -3.46 -15.29 19.06
CA ARG A 364 -3.59 -16.74 18.87
C ARG A 364 -2.56 -17.21 17.84
N LYS A 365 -1.97 -18.40 18.02
CA LYS A 365 -0.86 -18.90 17.17
C LYS A 365 -1.12 -18.90 15.67
N ASP A 366 -2.35 -19.15 15.25
CA ASP A 366 -2.77 -19.14 13.83
C ASP A 366 -3.10 -17.72 13.29
N VAL A 367 -3.14 -16.72 14.18
CA VAL A 367 -3.30 -15.28 13.89
C VAL A 367 -1.96 -14.55 13.85
N GLU A 368 -0.95 -15.01 14.59
CA GLU A 368 0.42 -14.47 14.56
C GLU A 368 0.91 -14.29 13.12
N GLY A 369 1.54 -13.15 12.83
CA GLY A 369 2.01 -12.76 11.50
C GLY A 369 0.91 -12.48 10.46
N ARG A 370 -0.37 -12.70 10.76
CA ARG A 370 -1.49 -12.36 9.87
C ARG A 370 -2.07 -10.99 10.16
N VAL A 371 -2.01 -10.53 11.41
CA VAL A 371 -2.50 -9.21 11.82
C VAL A 371 -1.32 -8.40 12.33
N ASN A 372 -1.06 -7.28 11.67
CA ASN A 372 0.01 -6.35 12.04
C ASN A 372 -0.53 -4.93 12.15
N VAL A 373 0.08 -4.11 12.99
CA VAL A 373 -0.14 -2.66 13.04
C VAL A 373 1.13 -1.99 12.57
N ALA A 374 1.02 -1.01 11.67
CA ALA A 374 2.16 -0.32 11.09
C ALA A 374 2.01 1.20 11.20
N GLN A 375 3.15 1.88 11.36
CA GLN A 375 3.27 3.32 11.33
C GLN A 375 4.45 3.73 10.44
N LEU A 376 4.52 5.02 10.08
CA LEU A 376 5.70 5.58 9.41
C LEU A 376 6.84 5.70 10.44
N TYR A 377 8.08 5.58 9.95
CA TYR A 377 9.28 5.68 10.78
C TYR A 377 9.27 6.98 11.60
N GLU A 378 9.56 6.86 12.90
CA GLU A 378 9.72 7.95 13.87
C GLU A 378 8.55 8.94 14.04
N TRP A 379 7.35 8.62 13.56
CA TRP A 379 6.18 9.47 13.73
C TRP A 379 5.70 9.56 15.20
N VAL A 380 5.92 8.52 16.01
CA VAL A 380 5.63 8.49 17.46
C VAL A 380 6.67 7.64 18.21
N ARG A 381 7.86 8.18 18.53
CA ARG A 381 8.76 7.57 19.54
C ARG A 381 8.49 8.06 20.97
N SER A 382 7.58 9.01 21.18
CA SER A 382 7.42 9.67 22.49
C SER A 382 6.48 9.00 23.48
N TYR A 383 5.65 8.02 23.09
CA TYR A 383 4.70 7.37 24.02
C TYR A 383 4.34 5.95 23.60
N ALA A 384 5.21 4.97 23.88
CA ALA A 384 4.86 3.56 24.17
C ALA A 384 6.08 2.64 23.95
N SER A 385 6.92 2.48 24.98
CA SER A 385 7.69 1.25 25.11
C SER A 385 6.72 0.14 25.54
N VAL A 386 6.13 -0.57 24.58
CA VAL A 386 5.51 -1.87 24.89
C VAL A 386 6.59 -2.92 24.69
N SER A 387 7.23 -3.28 25.80
CA SER A 387 8.12 -4.42 25.88
C SER A 387 7.32 -5.72 25.70
N GLY A 388 7.83 -6.62 24.85
CA GLY A 388 7.40 -8.01 24.81
C GLY A 388 6.65 -8.40 23.53
N TRP A 389 7.42 -8.73 22.50
CA TRP A 389 7.03 -9.75 21.54
C TRP A 389 8.09 -10.86 21.69
N ALA A 390 7.64 -12.06 22.04
CA ALA A 390 8.44 -13.27 22.18
C ALA A 390 7.80 -14.36 21.33
#